data_AF-A0A9Q0YQW9-F1
#
_entry.id   AF-A0A9Q0YQW9-F1
#
_cell.length_a   1.000
_cell.length_b   1.000
_cell.length_c   1.000
_cell.angle_alpha   90.00
_cell.angle_beta   90.00
_cell.angle_gamma   90.00
#
_symmetry.space_group_name_H-M   'P 1'
#
loop_
_entity.id
_entity.type
_entity.pdbx_description
1 polymer ?
#
loop_
_entity_poly.entity_id
_entity_poly.type
_entity_poly.pdbx_seq_one_letter_code
_entity_poly.pdbx_strand_id
1 'polypeptide(L)'
;MTVTDEGLQTLVAQIEGILNTRPLLNLSPDINDQSILTPASLMAPMSQIGMPPSEEDPDDPDYDPKPRGKATLLRQWKMREKS
;
A
#
# COMPACT_ATOMS: atom_id res chain seq x y z
N MET A 1 7.87 19.09 28.38
CA MET A 1 7.55 17.65 28.48
C MET A 1 8.40 16.94 27.45
N THR A 2 9.40 16.17 27.88
CA THR A 2 10.29 15.41 27.00
C THR A 2 9.78 13.98 26.90
N VAL A 3 9.71 13.43 25.69
CA VAL A 3 9.32 12.04 25.43
C VAL A 3 10.52 11.14 25.73
N THR A 4 10.34 10.06 26.51
CA THR A 4 11.38 9.05 26.74
C THR A 4 11.50 8.12 25.54
N ASP A 5 12.62 7.42 25.40
CA ASP A 5 12.84 6.50 24.28
C ASP A 5 11.76 5.41 24.22
N GLU A 6 11.38 4.86 25.38
CA GLU A 6 10.32 3.86 25.49
C GLU A 6 8.95 4.42 25.09
N GLY A 7 8.69 5.67 25.44
CA GLY A 7 7.48 6.39 25.04
C GLY A 7 7.42 6.60 23.53
N LEU A 8 8.56 6.92 22.90
CA LEU A 8 8.65 7.06 21.45
C LEU A 8 8.44 5.71 20.75
N GLN A 9 9.10 4.65 21.22
CA GLN A 9 8.94 3.29 20.67
C GLN A 9 7.48 2.82 20.76
N THR A 10 6.82 3.07 21.91
CA THR A 10 5.42 2.72 22.11
C THR A 10 4.52 3.46 21.12
N LEU A 11 4.76 4.76 20.94
CA LEU A 11 3.99 5.58 19.99
C LEU A 11 4.18 5.08 18.56
N VAL A 12 5.42 4.78 18.15
CA VAL A 12 5.71 4.26 16.81
C VAL A 12 5.01 2.92 16.59
N ALA A 13 5.10 2.00 17.55
CA ALA A 13 4.43 0.70 17.46
C ALA A 13 2.90 0.85 17.30
N GLN A 14 2.30 1.81 18.00
CA GLN A 14 0.87 2.13 17.85
C GLN A 14 0.54 2.67 16.46
N ILE A 15 1.36 3.60 15.95
CA ILE A 15 1.19 4.17 14.61
C ILE A 15 1.27 3.05 13.56
N GLU A 16 2.28 2.18 13.65
CA GLU A 16 2.46 1.05 12.74
C GLU A 16 1.28 0.08 12.81
N GLY A 17 0.80 -0.26 14.01
CA GLY A 17 -0.38 -1.11 14.19
C GLY A 17 -1.63 -0.52 13.52
N ILE A 18 -1.85 0.79 13.67
CA ILE A 18 -2.97 1.49 13.03
C ILE A 18 -2.81 1.46 11.50
N LEU A 19 -1.63 1.78 10.98
CA LEU A 19 -1.40 1.77 9.54
C LEU A 19 -1.59 0.36 8.95
N ASN A 20 -1.09 -0.66 9.62
CA ASN A 20 -1.13 -2.04 9.15
C ASN A 20 -2.53 -2.68 9.20
N THR A 21 -3.45 -2.12 9.99
CA THR A 21 -4.85 -2.57 10.09
C THR A 21 -5.80 -1.80 9.17
N ARG A 22 -5.33 -0.75 8.49
CA ARG A 22 -6.20 0.05 7.61
C ARG A 22 -6.65 -0.75 6.39
N PRO A 23 -7.93 -0.64 6.00
CA PRO A 23 -8.47 -1.29 4.82
C PRO A 23 -7.91 -0.62 3.55
N LEU A 24 -7.37 -1.43 2.62
CA LEU A 24 -6.92 -0.98 1.30
C LEU A 24 -7.97 -1.27 0.23
N LEU A 25 -8.49 -2.50 0.21
CA LEU A 25 -9.39 -2.98 -0.84
C LEU A 25 -10.27 -4.13 -0.32
N ASN A 26 -11.55 -4.14 -0.68
CA ASN A 26 -12.41 -5.31 -0.44
C ASN A 26 -12.04 -6.43 -1.41
N LEU A 27 -11.86 -7.65 -0.90
CA LEU A 27 -11.44 -8.79 -1.72
C LEU A 27 -12.61 -9.44 -2.46
N SER A 28 -13.84 -9.13 -2.07
CA SER A 28 -15.05 -9.74 -2.59
C SER A 28 -16.07 -8.68 -2.99
N PRO A 29 -16.82 -8.91 -4.09
CA PRO A 29 -17.96 -8.08 -4.46
C PRO A 29 -19.22 -8.41 -3.64
N ASP A 30 -19.25 -9.51 -2.89
CA ASP A 30 -20.38 -9.84 -2.01
C ASP A 30 -20.41 -8.90 -0.80
N ILE A 31 -21.54 -8.23 -0.61
CA ILE A 31 -21.77 -7.28 0.49
C ILE A 31 -21.75 -7.98 1.86
N ASN A 32 -22.01 -9.28 1.90
CA ASN A 32 -21.95 -10.07 3.13
C ASN A 32 -20.55 -10.56 3.46
N ASP A 33 -19.63 -10.52 2.48
CA ASP A 33 -18.25 -10.92 2.67
C ASP A 33 -17.43 -9.71 3.16
N GLN A 34 -17.01 -9.78 4.41
CA GLN A 34 -16.23 -8.71 5.07
C GLN A 34 -14.72 -8.92 4.93
N SER A 35 -14.28 -9.72 3.95
CA SER A 35 -12.85 -9.90 3.68
C SER A 35 -12.25 -8.63 3.07
N ILE A 36 -11.30 -8.03 3.79
CA ILE A 36 -10.62 -6.80 3.41
C ILE A 36 -9.12 -7.01 3.38
N LEU A 37 -8.49 -6.55 2.31
CA LEU A 37 -7.04 -6.47 2.18
C LEU A 37 -6.51 -5.35 3.06
N THR A 38 -5.61 -5.67 3.97
CA THR A 38 -4.86 -4.70 4.79
C THR A 38 -3.37 -4.82 4.50
N PRO A 39 -2.52 -3.83 4.84
CA PRO A 39 -1.08 -4.00 4.71
C PRO A 39 -0.54 -5.20 5.50
N ALA A 40 -1.09 -5.50 6.68
CA ALA A 40 -0.71 -6.68 7.46
C ALA A 40 -0.94 -8.00 6.71
N SER A 41 -1.97 -8.07 5.86
CA SER A 41 -2.28 -9.24 5.04
C SER A 41 -1.14 -9.59 4.06
N LEU A 42 -0.32 -8.60 3.67
CA LEU A 42 0.84 -8.80 2.81
C LEU A 42 2.08 -9.28 3.59
N MET A 43 2.15 -9.05 4.89
CA MET A 43 3.28 -9.46 5.72
C MET A 43 3.07 -10.83 6.40
N ALA A 44 1.88 -11.41 6.26
CA ALA A 44 1.54 -12.68 6.90
C ALA A 44 2.46 -13.82 6.41
N PRO A 45 2.78 -14.83 7.24
CA PRO A 45 3.72 -15.92 6.92
C PRO A 45 3.40 -16.72 5.65
N MET A 46 2.16 -16.63 5.15
CA MET A 46 1.68 -17.31 3.95
C MET A 46 1.30 -16.33 2.82
N SER A 47 1.69 -15.06 2.95
CA SER A 47 1.43 -14.09 1.89
C SER A 47 2.28 -14.45 0.68
N GLN A 48 1.61 -14.92 -0.37
CA GLN A 48 2.24 -15.14 -1.66
C GLN A 48 2.38 -13.79 -2.36
N ILE A 49 3.34 -12.99 -1.91
CA ILE A 49 3.74 -11.78 -2.62
C ILE A 49 4.56 -12.25 -3.82
N GLY A 50 3.90 -12.43 -4.96
CA GLY A 50 4.61 -12.63 -6.23
C GLY A 50 5.43 -11.38 -6.56
N MET A 51 6.58 -11.57 -7.22
CA MET A 51 7.27 -10.42 -7.81
C MET A 51 6.38 -9.89 -8.94
N PRO A 52 6.07 -8.58 -8.98
CA PRO A 52 5.29 -8.02 -10.07
C PRO A 52 5.95 -8.37 -11.41
N PRO A 53 5.16 -8.78 -12.44
CA PRO A 53 5.71 -9.29 -13.70
C PRO A 53 6.62 -8.26 -14.36
N SER A 54 7.76 -8.71 -14.91
CA SER A 54 8.72 -7.80 -15.56
C SER A 54 8.28 -7.37 -16.97
N GLU A 55 7.18 -7.90 -17.47
CA GLU A 55 6.63 -7.64 -18.79
C GLU A 55 5.26 -6.98 -18.69
N GLU A 56 4.82 -6.31 -19.76
CA GLU A 56 3.48 -5.73 -19.83
C GLU A 56 2.44 -6.84 -19.66
N ASP A 57 1.47 -6.61 -18.78
CA ASP A 57 0.41 -7.58 -18.52
C ASP A 57 -0.73 -7.32 -19.51
N PRO A 58 -1.03 -8.25 -20.44
CA PRO A 58 -2.11 -8.06 -21.41
C PRO A 58 -3.49 -7.98 -20.76
N ASP A 59 -3.64 -8.48 -19.52
CA ASP A 59 -4.90 -8.44 -18.76
C ASP A 59 -5.01 -7.18 -17.88
N ASP A 60 -3.92 -6.43 -17.70
CA ASP A 60 -3.87 -5.13 -16.99
C ASP A 60 -3.22 -4.04 -17.88
N PRO A 61 -4.00 -3.33 -18.72
CA PRO A 61 -3.48 -2.34 -19.66
C PRO A 61 -2.87 -1.10 -18.98
N ASP A 62 -3.10 -0.92 -17.67
CA ASP A 62 -2.52 0.16 -16.88
C ASP A 62 -1.22 -0.28 -16.16
N TYR A 63 -0.83 -1.56 -16.28
CA TYR A 63 0.38 -2.10 -15.66
C TYR A 63 1.66 -1.57 -16.33
N ASP A 64 2.47 -0.83 -15.56
CA ASP A 64 3.79 -0.34 -16.00
C ASP A 64 4.91 -1.18 -15.35
N PRO A 65 5.52 -2.15 -16.06
CA PRO A 65 6.59 -2.98 -15.52
C PRO A 65 7.87 -2.19 -15.21
N LYS A 66 7.97 -0.93 -15.64
CA LYS A 66 9.07 0.00 -15.33
C LYS A 66 8.49 1.20 -14.60
N PRO A 67 8.05 1.04 -13.34
CA PRO A 67 7.33 2.07 -12.60
C PRO A 67 8.10 3.38 -12.71
N ARG A 68 7.46 4.30 -13.43
CA ARG A 68 7.93 5.63 -13.77
C ARG A 68 8.77 6.23 -12.63
N GLY A 69 10.07 6.38 -12.89
CA GLY A 69 11.00 6.94 -11.91
C GLY A 69 10.52 8.28 -11.35
N LYS A 70 10.98 8.64 -10.15
CA LYS A 70 10.56 9.83 -9.36
C LYS A 70 10.21 11.08 -10.18
N ALA A 71 11.00 11.39 -11.23
CA ALA A 71 10.79 12.54 -12.10
C ALA A 71 9.44 12.52 -12.83
N THR A 72 8.99 11.35 -13.28
CA THR A 72 7.75 11.21 -14.05
C THR A 72 6.53 11.26 -13.14
N LEU A 73 6.59 10.66 -11.94
CA LEU A 73 5.53 10.77 -10.93
C LEU A 73 5.34 12.23 -10.48
N LEU A 74 6.44 12.96 -10.24
CA LEU A 74 6.40 14.39 -9.90
C LEU A 74 5.78 15.23 -11.01
N ARG A 75 6.07 14.92 -12.28
CA ARG A 75 5.50 15.62 -13.43
C ARG A 75 3.98 15.42 -13.51
N GLN A 76 3.50 14.20 -13.31
CA GLN A 76 2.06 13.89 -13.35
C GLN A 76 1.31 14.56 -12.18
N TRP A 77 1.87 14.52 -10.97
CA TRP A 77 1.31 15.21 -9.81
C TRP A 77 1.12 16.71 -10.07
N LYS A 78 2.17 17.39 -10.57
CA LYS A 78 2.09 18.81 -10.93
C LYS A 78 1.09 19.13 -12.05
N MET A 79 0.82 18.18 -12.95
CA MET A 79 -0.21 18.35 -13.98
C MET A 79 -1.62 18.21 -13.41
N ARG A 80 -1.82 17.29 -12.45
CA ARG A 80 -3.10 17.13 -11.75
C ARG A 80 -3.47 18.31 -10.85
N GLU A 81 -2.49 18.99 -10.24
CA GLU A 81 -2.75 20.21 -9.45
C GLU A 81 -3.21 21.41 -10.29
N LYS A 82 -3.03 21.36 -11.62
CA LYS A 82 -3.36 22.46 -12.53
C LYS A 82 -4.66 22.25 -13.32
N SER A 83 -5.35 21.13 -13.10
CA SER A 83 -6.61 20.79 -13.77
C SER A 83 -7.77 20.88 -12.80
#